data_AF-A0A397A7B3-F1
#
_entry.id   AF-A0A397A7B3-F1
#
_cell.length_a   1.000
_cell.length_b   1.000
_cell.length_c   1.000
_cell.angle_alpha   90.00
_cell.angle_beta   90.00
_cell.angle_gamma   90.00
#
_symmetry.space_group_name_H-M   'P 1'
#
loop_
_entity.id
_entity.type
_entity.pdbx_description
1 polymer ?
#
loop_
_entity_poly.entity_id
_entity_poly.type
_entity_poly.pdbx_seq_one_letter_code
_entity_poly.pdbx_strand_id
1 'polypeptide(L)'
;MMMLGVIVLLLSTTLGLVSSSSHRAAVPQTSKQRCFPDDFLLGTATAAYQVEGGWNLTGRTPSIWDDFCRSRDNVQCANVADDMIHRYVSDIAIMQAMGLSSFRFSISWSRVMTWHDATQRMVRNDAGIAFYHDLLDAMRAAQLTSVVTLYHWDLPSALHTHMNGWLNASIVGHFNQYAELMYDEYGAKVDFWTTFNEPWSFCVGGYGGGWHAPGITDSDTATYVAAHHVLLAHATAVQTHRSKHLTSKIGITLNSDMALPLDPTDDRDVEAAERKLQFSLGWFLNPIVHGDYPAVMKRRAGHRLPRFTAADSALLTQSYDVFMLNHYSTNVVTDCASTTYGQVASTKCFPLDEQAQGPTPSTDPLTSSTTSHWVQGAVTVGFVGPMLVAVMALAALVYRKQQQHRSSEQAGENSPLVPKH
;
A
#
# COMPACT_ATOMS: atom_id res chain seq x y z
N MET A 1 -57.22 -26.61 75.23
CA MET A 1 -56.77 -26.86 76.62
C MET A 1 -55.27 -26.61 76.66
N MET A 2 -54.85 -25.79 77.63
CA MET A 2 -53.52 -25.19 77.83
C MET A 2 -52.35 -26.21 77.82
N MET A 3 -51.16 -25.81 77.34
CA MET A 3 -50.06 -25.38 78.23
C MET A 3 -48.81 -24.92 77.45
N LEU A 4 -48.19 -23.88 78.01
CA LEU A 4 -46.90 -23.27 77.68
C LEU A 4 -45.70 -24.19 77.98
N GLY A 5 -44.55 -23.90 77.36
CA GLY A 5 -43.23 -24.28 77.87
C GLY A 5 -42.09 -23.73 77.03
N VAL A 6 -41.43 -22.67 77.51
CA VAL A 6 -40.27 -21.99 76.90
C VAL A 6 -39.00 -22.81 77.09
N ILE A 7 -38.20 -23.00 76.03
CA ILE A 7 -36.75 -23.30 76.14
C ILE A 7 -36.00 -22.48 75.08
N VAL A 8 -35.17 -21.55 75.55
CA VAL A 8 -34.08 -20.92 74.80
C VAL A 8 -32.81 -21.68 75.15
N LEU A 9 -32.02 -22.12 74.17
CA LEU A 9 -30.55 -22.17 74.30
C LEU A 9 -29.87 -22.45 72.93
N LEU A 10 -29.07 -21.47 72.49
CA LEU A 10 -27.78 -21.55 71.79
C LEU A 10 -27.64 -22.45 70.54
N LEU A 11 -27.67 -21.81 69.35
CA LEU A 11 -27.06 -22.36 68.13
C LEU A 11 -25.56 -22.08 68.14
N SER A 12 -24.74 -23.13 68.15
CA SER A 12 -23.35 -23.09 67.70
C SER A 12 -22.98 -24.35 66.91
N THR A 13 -22.57 -24.10 65.66
CA THR A 13 -21.63 -24.84 64.78
C THR A 13 -21.96 -26.29 64.38
N THR A 14 -22.09 -26.55 63.07
CA THR A 14 -20.96 -27.04 62.23
C THR A 14 -21.27 -27.00 60.73
N LEU A 15 -20.35 -26.33 60.01
CA LEU A 15 -19.82 -26.55 58.66
C LEU A 15 -20.59 -27.41 57.64
N GLY A 16 -20.93 -26.76 56.54
CA GLY A 16 -21.04 -27.35 55.21
C GLY A 16 -20.68 -26.29 54.16
N LEU A 17 -19.38 -26.01 53.99
CA LEU A 17 -18.88 -25.20 52.87
C LEU A 17 -19.11 -25.99 51.58
N VAL A 18 -20.17 -25.66 50.85
CA VAL A 18 -20.27 -26.03 49.44
C VAL A 18 -19.29 -25.14 48.69
N SER A 19 -18.08 -25.65 48.49
CA SER A 19 -17.13 -25.04 47.57
C SER A 19 -17.69 -25.24 46.16
N SER A 20 -18.26 -24.18 45.59
CA SER A 20 -18.54 -24.14 44.16
C SER A 20 -17.19 -24.03 43.45
N SER A 21 -16.62 -25.19 43.12
CA SER A 21 -15.50 -25.30 42.21
C SER A 21 -15.98 -24.82 40.84
N SER A 22 -15.89 -23.52 40.59
CA SER A 22 -15.83 -22.99 39.25
C SER A 22 -14.53 -23.49 38.64
N HIS A 23 -14.60 -24.66 38.02
CA HIS A 23 -13.60 -25.07 37.05
C HIS A 23 -13.65 -24.07 35.89
N ARG A 24 -12.97 -22.93 36.05
CA ARG A 24 -12.36 -22.27 34.90
C ARG A 24 -11.43 -23.33 34.33
N ALA A 25 -11.87 -23.97 33.25
CA ALA A 25 -10.96 -24.72 32.41
C ALA A 25 -9.80 -23.78 32.11
N ALA A 26 -8.63 -24.09 32.67
CA ALA A 26 -7.41 -23.44 32.25
C ALA A 26 -7.27 -23.76 30.76
N VAL A 27 -7.47 -22.75 29.91
CA VAL A 27 -7.08 -22.85 28.51
C VAL A 27 -5.61 -23.24 28.54
N PRO A 28 -5.20 -24.38 27.96
CA PRO A 28 -3.79 -24.72 27.91
C PRO A 28 -3.10 -23.64 27.09
N GLN A 29 -2.40 -22.72 27.76
CA GLN A 29 -1.41 -21.86 27.12
C GLN A 29 -0.19 -22.71 26.80
N THR A 30 -0.33 -23.61 25.84
CA THR A 30 0.79 -24.01 25.01
C THR A 30 0.71 -23.16 23.76
N SER A 31 0.97 -21.84 23.88
CA SER A 31 1.33 -21.10 22.69
C SER A 31 2.62 -21.74 22.21
N LYS A 32 2.55 -22.51 21.12
CA LYS A 32 3.77 -22.92 20.43
C LYS A 32 4.52 -21.62 20.16
N GLN A 33 5.69 -21.45 20.78
CA GLN A 33 6.54 -20.30 20.55
C GLN A 33 6.69 -20.16 19.03
N ARG A 34 6.27 -19.02 18.49
CA ARG A 34 6.34 -18.81 17.04
C ARG A 34 7.83 -18.81 16.67
N CYS A 35 8.20 -19.40 15.54
CA CYS A 35 9.58 -19.48 15.07
C CYS A 35 10.06 -18.15 14.45
N PHE A 36 9.91 -17.05 15.19
CA PHE A 36 10.35 -15.71 14.80
C PHE A 36 11.15 -15.07 15.94
N PRO A 37 12.06 -14.13 15.63
CA PRO A 37 12.68 -13.28 16.64
C PRO A 37 11.67 -12.54 17.51
N ASP A 38 12.08 -12.14 18.72
CA ASP A 38 11.20 -11.47 19.69
C ASP A 38 10.71 -10.09 19.21
N ASP A 39 11.44 -9.46 18.30
CA ASP A 39 11.10 -8.18 17.67
C ASP A 39 10.30 -8.33 16.37
N PHE A 40 9.90 -9.55 16.00
CA PHE A 40 9.04 -9.80 14.84
C PHE A 40 7.61 -9.32 15.09
N LEU A 41 7.11 -8.46 14.21
CA LEU A 41 5.76 -7.93 14.28
C LEU A 41 4.80 -8.77 13.44
N LEU A 42 3.75 -9.29 14.08
CA LEU A 42 2.62 -9.92 13.41
C LEU A 42 1.38 -9.05 13.59
N GLY A 43 0.78 -8.64 12.47
CA GLY A 43 -0.35 -7.72 12.50
C GLY A 43 -1.35 -7.95 11.39
N THR A 44 -2.30 -7.03 11.31
CA THR A 44 -3.32 -6.92 10.26
C THR A 44 -3.24 -5.55 9.59
N ALA A 45 -3.88 -5.41 8.44
CA ALA A 45 -3.91 -4.16 7.69
C ALA A 45 -5.32 -3.83 7.18
N THR A 46 -5.67 -2.54 7.17
CA THR A 46 -6.89 -1.99 6.54
C THR A 46 -6.58 -0.70 5.77
N ALA A 47 -7.56 -0.23 4.99
CA ALA A 47 -7.51 1.10 4.34
C ALA A 47 -8.80 1.87 4.62
N ALA A 48 -8.68 3.18 4.79
CA ALA A 48 -9.74 4.07 5.25
C ALA A 48 -11.07 3.88 4.50
N TYR A 49 -11.06 4.04 3.17
CA TYR A 49 -12.28 3.92 2.38
C TYR A 49 -12.93 2.52 2.46
N GLN A 50 -12.13 1.47 2.70
CA GLN A 50 -12.62 0.10 2.72
C GLN A 50 -13.34 -0.27 4.02
N VAL A 51 -12.99 0.36 5.15
CA VAL A 51 -13.48 -0.06 6.48
C VAL A 51 -14.10 1.03 7.33
N GLU A 52 -13.76 2.31 7.13
CA GLU A 52 -14.20 3.39 8.03
C GLU A 52 -15.70 3.63 7.98
N GLY A 53 -16.26 3.76 6.78
CA GLY A 53 -17.61 4.29 6.62
C GLY A 53 -17.71 5.74 7.07
N GLY A 54 -18.89 6.14 7.54
CA GLY A 54 -19.14 7.51 8.00
C GLY A 54 -18.74 8.53 6.94
N TRP A 55 -19.12 8.28 5.68
CA TRP A 55 -18.60 9.00 4.51
C TRP A 55 -18.83 10.52 4.57
N ASN A 56 -19.84 10.96 5.33
CA ASN A 56 -20.22 12.35 5.56
C ASN A 56 -20.18 12.75 7.06
N LEU A 57 -19.58 11.93 7.91
CA LEU A 57 -19.37 12.23 9.33
C LEU A 57 -18.08 13.02 9.53
N THR A 58 -17.95 13.64 10.70
CA THR A 58 -16.72 14.34 11.14
C THR A 58 -16.20 15.38 10.14
N GLY A 59 -17.08 16.00 9.35
CA GLY A 59 -16.69 16.98 8.32
C GLY A 59 -15.96 16.38 7.10
N ARG A 60 -15.94 15.05 6.94
CA ARG A 60 -15.34 14.40 5.77
C ARG A 60 -16.02 14.85 4.48
N THR A 61 -15.22 15.14 3.46
CA THR A 61 -15.68 15.41 2.09
C THR A 61 -15.43 14.19 1.18
N PRO A 62 -16.07 14.12 0.00
CA PRO A 62 -15.88 13.02 -0.93
C PRO A 62 -14.42 12.85 -1.38
N SER A 63 -14.01 11.59 -1.53
CA SER A 63 -12.84 11.16 -2.29
C SER A 63 -13.24 10.76 -3.72
N ILE A 64 -12.26 10.52 -4.60
CA ILE A 64 -12.54 10.01 -5.95
C ILE A 64 -13.28 8.67 -5.95
N TRP A 65 -13.15 7.85 -4.90
CA TRP A 65 -13.90 6.59 -4.80
C TRP A 65 -15.37 6.82 -4.46
N ASP A 66 -15.69 7.84 -3.66
CA ASP A 66 -17.06 8.27 -3.40
C ASP A 66 -17.76 8.72 -4.70
N ASP A 67 -17.05 9.39 -5.60
CA ASP A 67 -17.61 9.80 -6.89
C ASP A 67 -17.68 8.64 -7.89
N PHE A 68 -16.64 7.80 -7.91
CA PHE A 68 -16.55 6.67 -8.82
C PHE A 68 -17.67 5.65 -8.55
N CYS A 69 -17.94 5.32 -7.28
CA CYS A 69 -19.01 4.39 -6.95
C CYS A 69 -20.40 4.94 -7.33
N ARG A 70 -20.61 6.25 -7.25
CA ARG A 70 -21.90 6.89 -7.60
C ARG A 70 -22.10 7.09 -9.10
N SER A 71 -21.02 7.06 -9.88
CA SER A 71 -21.06 7.20 -11.34
C SER A 71 -21.15 5.86 -12.08
N ARG A 72 -21.16 4.72 -11.36
CA ARG A 72 -21.17 3.37 -11.92
C ARG A 72 -22.29 2.52 -11.30
N ASP A 73 -23.13 1.91 -12.12
CA ASP A 73 -24.28 1.12 -11.65
C ASP A 73 -23.89 -0.14 -10.85
N ASN A 74 -22.67 -0.66 -11.06
CA ASN A 74 -22.20 -1.93 -10.51
C ASN A 74 -21.11 -1.78 -9.43
N VAL A 75 -20.90 -0.58 -8.90
CA VAL A 75 -19.90 -0.32 -7.86
C VAL A 75 -20.61 0.14 -6.58
N GLN A 76 -20.60 -0.70 -5.56
CA GLN A 76 -21.19 -0.37 -4.26
C GLN A 76 -20.35 0.69 -3.54
N CYS A 77 -21.00 1.75 -3.06
CA CYS A 77 -20.33 2.78 -2.27
C CYS A 77 -20.06 2.30 -0.83
N ALA A 78 -18.86 2.58 -0.32
CA ALA A 78 -18.47 2.28 1.06
C ALA A 78 -19.00 3.33 2.06
N ASN A 79 -20.28 3.71 1.94
CA ASN A 79 -20.88 4.75 2.79
C ASN A 79 -20.84 4.38 4.28
N VAL A 80 -21.01 3.09 4.59
CA VAL A 80 -20.94 2.49 5.94
C VAL A 80 -19.73 1.57 6.08
N ALA A 81 -19.35 0.84 5.02
CA ALA A 81 -18.24 -0.11 5.07
C ALA A 81 -18.37 -1.11 6.24
N ASP A 82 -17.30 -1.35 6.99
CA ASP A 82 -17.30 -2.14 8.23
C ASP A 82 -17.61 -1.31 9.50
N ASP A 83 -17.88 -0.02 9.32
CA ASP A 83 -18.23 0.96 10.35
C ASP A 83 -17.13 1.19 11.40
N MET A 84 -15.85 1.10 10.99
CA MET A 84 -14.69 1.29 11.88
C MET A 84 -14.69 2.69 12.53
N ILE A 85 -15.29 3.70 11.91
CA ILE A 85 -15.45 5.05 12.50
C ILE A 85 -16.12 5.00 13.89
N HIS A 86 -17.00 4.03 14.13
CA HIS A 86 -17.64 3.80 15.44
C HIS A 86 -17.05 2.61 16.19
N ARG A 87 -16.47 1.63 15.48
CA ARG A 87 -16.16 0.29 16.02
C ARG A 87 -14.70 0.01 16.30
N TYR A 88 -13.80 0.94 16.01
CA TYR A 88 -12.35 0.73 16.13
C TYR A 88 -11.89 0.19 17.51
N VAL A 89 -12.55 0.58 18.60
CA VAL A 89 -12.24 0.06 19.96
C VAL A 89 -12.48 -1.45 20.03
N SER A 90 -13.59 -1.94 19.46
CA SER A 90 -13.89 -3.36 19.40
C SER A 90 -12.98 -4.11 18.43
N ASP A 91 -12.60 -3.48 17.32
CA ASP A 91 -11.67 -4.07 16.35
C ASP A 91 -10.28 -4.26 16.98
N ILE A 92 -9.79 -3.27 17.73
CA ILE A 92 -8.53 -3.36 18.48
C ILE A 92 -8.60 -4.45 19.56
N ALA A 93 -9.72 -4.56 20.30
CA ALA A 93 -9.88 -5.61 21.30
C ALA A 93 -9.80 -7.02 20.69
N ILE A 94 -10.33 -7.21 19.47
CA ILE A 94 -10.21 -8.46 18.73
C ILE A 94 -8.73 -8.71 18.36
N MET A 95 -8.01 -7.70 17.87
CA MET A 95 -6.58 -7.83 17.54
C MET A 95 -5.74 -8.25 18.75
N GLN A 96 -6.02 -7.68 19.92
CA GLN A 96 -5.38 -8.09 21.17
C GLN A 96 -5.71 -9.53 21.56
N ALA A 97 -6.99 -9.93 21.46
CA ALA A 97 -7.42 -11.30 21.75
C ALA A 97 -6.77 -12.34 20.82
N MET A 98 -6.44 -11.94 19.59
CA MET A 98 -5.68 -12.76 18.62
C MET A 98 -4.17 -12.79 18.90
N GLY A 99 -3.67 -11.96 19.81
CA GLY A 99 -2.25 -11.83 20.11
C GLY A 99 -1.44 -11.20 18.98
N LEU A 100 -2.04 -10.25 18.24
CA LEU A 100 -1.33 -9.42 17.26
C LEU A 100 -0.51 -8.34 17.97
N SER A 101 0.62 -7.97 17.39
CA SER A 101 1.55 -6.97 17.92
C SER A 101 1.61 -5.68 17.12
N SER A 102 1.03 -5.66 15.91
CA SER A 102 0.94 -4.44 15.10
C SER A 102 -0.40 -4.32 14.38
N PHE A 103 -0.76 -3.08 14.05
CA PHE A 103 -1.89 -2.79 13.19
C PHE A 103 -1.52 -1.70 12.19
N ARG A 104 -1.78 -1.99 10.92
CA ARG A 104 -1.58 -1.08 9.81
C ARG A 104 -2.91 -0.50 9.34
N PHE A 105 -3.02 0.81 9.23
CA PHE A 105 -4.20 1.47 8.67
C PHE A 105 -3.81 2.64 7.77
N SER A 106 -4.77 3.21 7.02
CA SER A 106 -4.55 4.46 6.29
C SER A 106 -5.39 5.59 6.84
N ILE A 107 -4.92 6.82 6.66
CA ILE A 107 -5.67 8.03 6.98
C ILE A 107 -6.44 8.48 5.73
N SER A 108 -7.75 8.76 5.88
CA SER A 108 -8.57 9.36 4.83
C SER A 108 -8.17 10.82 4.67
N TRP A 109 -7.46 11.16 3.59
CA TRP A 109 -7.06 12.55 3.30
C TRP A 109 -8.28 13.48 3.28
N SER A 110 -9.38 13.07 2.64
CA SER A 110 -10.63 13.84 2.58
C SER A 110 -11.40 13.92 3.92
N ARG A 111 -10.96 13.19 4.95
CA ARG A 111 -11.50 13.28 6.32
C ARG A 111 -10.73 14.30 7.14
N VAL A 112 -9.40 14.28 7.10
CA VAL A 112 -8.55 15.17 7.92
C VAL A 112 -8.30 16.53 7.29
N MET A 113 -8.58 16.69 5.99
CA MET A 113 -8.55 17.97 5.31
C MET A 113 -9.75 18.15 4.38
N THR A 114 -10.21 19.39 4.23
CA THR A 114 -11.28 19.78 3.30
C THR A 114 -10.81 20.88 2.36
N TRP A 115 -11.47 21.02 1.21
CA TRP A 115 -11.08 22.03 0.23
C TRP A 115 -11.60 23.42 0.62
N HIS A 116 -10.77 24.44 0.43
CA HIS A 116 -11.13 25.83 0.64
C HIS A 116 -11.01 26.61 -0.66
N ASP A 117 -12.16 26.95 -1.26
CA ASP A 117 -12.22 27.55 -2.61
C ASP A 117 -11.45 28.85 -2.74
N ALA A 118 -11.52 29.74 -1.74
CA ALA A 118 -10.88 31.06 -1.86
C ALA A 118 -9.35 30.98 -1.92
N THR A 119 -8.75 29.96 -1.30
CA THR A 119 -7.30 29.76 -1.29
C THR A 119 -6.84 28.66 -2.23
N GLN A 120 -7.77 27.92 -2.86
CA GLN A 120 -7.50 26.76 -3.70
C GLN A 120 -6.56 25.75 -3.01
N ARG A 121 -6.78 25.51 -1.71
CA ARG A 121 -5.94 24.62 -0.90
C ARG A 121 -6.79 23.73 0.00
N MET A 122 -6.24 22.57 0.32
CA MET A 122 -6.75 21.74 1.40
C MET A 122 -6.45 22.43 2.73
N VAL A 123 -7.45 22.54 3.59
CA VAL A 123 -7.36 23.08 4.95
C VAL A 123 -7.69 21.99 5.96
N ARG A 124 -7.15 22.14 7.15
CA ARG A 124 -7.33 21.23 8.28
C ARG A 124 -8.82 21.02 8.62
N ASN A 125 -9.19 19.79 8.97
CA ASN A 125 -10.48 19.45 9.56
C ASN A 125 -10.29 18.76 10.93
N ASP A 126 -10.52 19.52 12.00
CA ASP A 126 -10.25 19.09 13.38
C ASP A 126 -11.04 17.86 13.80
N ALA A 127 -12.31 17.75 13.40
CA ALA A 127 -13.15 16.61 13.78
C ALA A 127 -12.64 15.31 13.13
N GLY A 128 -12.14 15.37 11.90
CA GLY A 128 -11.50 14.24 11.24
C GLY A 128 -10.18 13.86 11.88
N ILE A 129 -9.41 14.85 12.34
CA ILE A 129 -8.12 14.62 13.02
C ILE A 129 -8.31 13.97 14.38
N ALA A 130 -9.32 14.42 15.14
CA ALA A 130 -9.66 13.86 16.45
C ALA A 130 -9.90 12.35 16.38
N PHE A 131 -10.59 11.86 15.35
CA PHE A 131 -10.83 10.43 15.15
C PHE A 131 -9.52 9.59 15.09
N TYR A 132 -8.51 10.04 14.33
CA TYR A 132 -7.26 9.30 14.23
C TYR A 132 -6.39 9.42 15.48
N HIS A 133 -6.49 10.52 16.23
CA HIS A 133 -5.91 10.58 17.58
C HIS A 133 -6.51 9.53 18.50
N ASP A 134 -7.85 9.41 18.53
CA ASP A 134 -8.53 8.43 19.36
C ASP A 134 -8.16 6.99 18.96
N LEU A 135 -8.07 6.71 17.65
CA LEU A 135 -7.62 5.42 17.13
C LEU A 135 -6.18 5.10 17.57
N LEU A 136 -5.25 6.03 17.39
CA LEU A 136 -3.84 5.85 17.79
C LEU A 136 -3.68 5.68 19.30
N ASP A 137 -4.46 6.42 20.10
CA ASP A 137 -4.44 6.29 21.55
C ASP A 137 -5.01 4.94 22.01
N ALA A 138 -6.07 4.45 21.37
CA ALA A 138 -6.59 3.11 21.61
C ALA A 138 -5.58 2.02 21.22
N MET A 139 -4.88 2.16 20.09
CA MET A 139 -3.82 1.23 19.67
C MET A 139 -2.66 1.19 20.67
N ARG A 140 -2.22 2.36 21.13
CA ARG A 140 -1.17 2.48 22.15
C ARG A 140 -1.58 1.86 23.48
N ALA A 141 -2.81 2.12 23.94
CA ALA A 141 -3.35 1.49 25.14
C ALA A 141 -3.41 -0.04 25.00
N ALA A 142 -3.61 -0.51 23.77
CA ALA A 142 -3.60 -1.92 23.43
C ALA A 142 -2.19 -2.51 23.20
N GLN A 143 -1.13 -1.72 23.31
CA GLN A 143 0.26 -2.10 23.04
C GLN A 143 0.50 -2.59 21.61
N LEU A 144 -0.25 -2.06 20.64
CA LEU A 144 -0.06 -2.34 19.21
C LEU A 144 0.93 -1.35 18.61
N THR A 145 1.95 -1.86 17.90
CA THR A 145 2.79 -1.05 17.01
C THR A 145 1.97 -0.50 15.85
N SER A 146 2.10 0.80 15.62
CA SER A 146 1.34 1.54 14.62
C SER A 146 2.09 1.63 13.28
N VAL A 147 1.43 1.20 12.20
CA VAL A 147 1.93 1.37 10.83
C VAL A 147 0.91 2.22 10.04
N VAL A 148 1.23 3.48 9.80
CA VAL A 148 0.27 4.43 9.22
C VAL A 148 0.58 4.73 7.76
N THR A 149 -0.42 4.50 6.91
CA THR A 149 -0.38 4.82 5.48
C THR A 149 -0.99 6.20 5.24
N LEU A 150 -0.24 7.13 4.66
CA LEU A 150 -0.75 8.48 4.35
C LEU A 150 -1.77 8.45 3.22
N TYR A 151 -1.52 7.68 2.16
CA TYR A 151 -2.41 7.63 1.00
C TYR A 151 -2.72 6.20 0.56
N HIS A 152 -4.01 5.90 0.45
CA HIS A 152 -4.50 4.62 -0.06
C HIS A 152 -5.63 4.84 -1.09
N TRP A 153 -5.26 5.48 -2.20
CA TRP A 153 -6.08 5.63 -3.42
C TRP A 153 -7.28 6.58 -3.26
N ASP A 154 -7.37 7.27 -2.13
CA ASP A 154 -8.51 8.04 -1.64
C ASP A 154 -8.30 9.54 -1.82
N LEU A 155 -7.86 9.94 -3.03
CA LEU A 155 -7.64 11.35 -3.36
C LEU A 155 -8.91 12.17 -3.08
N PRO A 156 -8.85 13.30 -2.34
CA PRO A 156 -9.98 14.21 -2.20
C PRO A 156 -10.55 14.60 -3.56
N SER A 157 -11.87 14.44 -3.73
CA SER A 157 -12.57 14.72 -4.98
C SER A 157 -12.31 16.15 -5.49
N ALA A 158 -12.23 17.11 -4.57
CA ALA A 158 -11.93 18.51 -4.89
C ALA A 158 -10.56 18.68 -5.58
N LEU A 159 -9.52 17.96 -5.15
CA LEU A 159 -8.21 18.01 -5.83
C LEU A 159 -8.27 17.39 -7.23
N HIS A 160 -9.10 16.37 -7.44
CA HIS A 160 -9.32 15.85 -8.78
C HIS A 160 -10.07 16.87 -9.65
N THR A 161 -11.18 17.41 -9.14
CA THR A 161 -12.08 18.30 -9.88
C THR A 161 -11.45 19.65 -10.23
N HIS A 162 -10.75 20.29 -9.29
CA HIS A 162 -10.22 21.65 -9.49
C HIS A 162 -8.84 21.67 -10.16
N MET A 163 -8.06 20.60 -10.06
CA MET A 163 -6.68 20.61 -10.55
C MET A 163 -6.24 19.31 -11.22
N ASN A 164 -7.16 18.39 -11.54
CA ASN A 164 -6.87 17.12 -12.22
C ASN A 164 -6.00 16.13 -11.39
N GLY A 165 -5.94 16.31 -10.07
CA GLY A 165 -5.32 15.36 -9.14
C GLY A 165 -3.90 14.95 -9.51
N TRP A 166 -3.64 13.64 -9.57
CA TRP A 166 -2.31 13.08 -9.88
C TRP A 166 -1.78 13.42 -11.28
N LEU A 167 -2.59 13.99 -12.18
CA LEU A 167 -2.10 14.44 -13.49
C LEU A 167 -1.50 15.84 -13.47
N ASN A 168 -1.58 16.55 -12.34
CA ASN A 168 -1.04 17.90 -12.20
C ASN A 168 0.14 17.91 -11.23
N ALA A 169 1.27 18.47 -11.65
CA ALA A 169 2.51 18.50 -10.87
C ALA A 169 2.35 19.17 -9.49
N SER A 170 1.41 20.12 -9.35
CA SER A 170 1.16 20.80 -8.07
C SER A 170 0.64 19.84 -6.98
N ILE A 171 0.14 18.66 -7.35
CA ILE A 171 -0.32 17.64 -6.40
C ILE A 171 0.78 17.20 -5.43
N VAL A 172 2.04 17.26 -5.87
CA VAL A 172 3.23 16.98 -5.04
C VAL A 172 3.24 17.90 -3.82
N GLY A 173 2.98 19.19 -4.03
CA GLY A 173 2.92 20.19 -2.97
C GLY A 173 1.70 20.02 -2.06
N HIS A 174 0.53 19.71 -2.62
CA HIS A 174 -0.68 19.44 -1.82
C HIS A 174 -0.52 18.19 -0.95
N PHE A 175 0.04 17.12 -1.51
CA PHE A 175 0.32 15.90 -0.76
C PHE A 175 1.36 16.16 0.34
N ASN A 176 2.40 16.96 0.07
CA ASN A 176 3.39 17.28 1.09
C ASN A 176 2.81 18.11 2.24
N GLN A 177 1.92 19.06 1.97
CA GLN A 177 1.22 19.82 3.02
C GLN A 177 0.33 18.93 3.88
N TYR A 178 -0.33 17.96 3.25
CA TYR A 178 -1.08 16.92 3.95
C TYR A 178 -0.16 16.06 4.81
N ALA A 179 0.91 15.51 4.26
CA ALA A 179 1.88 14.69 4.97
C ALA A 179 2.50 15.45 6.16
N GLU A 180 2.91 16.70 5.95
CA GLU A 180 3.42 17.60 6.99
C GLU A 180 2.45 17.72 8.16
N LEU A 181 1.17 18.00 7.88
CA LEU A 181 0.14 18.08 8.91
C LEU A 181 0.00 16.75 9.67
N MET A 182 0.02 15.61 8.97
CA MET A 182 -0.08 14.29 9.63
C MET A 182 1.13 14.00 10.52
N TYR A 183 2.33 14.44 10.12
CA TYR A 183 3.53 14.33 10.94
C TYR A 183 3.46 15.23 12.16
N ASP A 184 2.95 16.45 12.02
CA ASP A 184 2.80 17.39 13.14
C ASP A 184 1.78 16.88 14.17
N GLU A 185 0.65 16.31 13.71
CA GLU A 185 -0.37 15.77 14.60
C GLU A 185 0.02 14.43 15.22
N TYR A 186 0.47 13.49 14.40
CA TYR A 186 0.58 12.09 14.80
C TYR A 186 2.02 11.59 14.91
N GLY A 187 3.03 12.38 14.51
CA GLY A 187 4.42 11.93 14.44
C GLY A 187 4.99 11.41 15.76
N ALA A 188 4.51 11.91 16.90
CA ALA A 188 4.88 11.42 18.24
C ALA A 188 4.13 10.15 18.68
N LYS A 189 3.13 9.70 17.92
CA LYS A 189 2.32 8.51 18.18
C LYS A 189 2.56 7.36 17.22
N VAL A 190 3.11 7.64 16.04
CA VAL A 190 3.31 6.66 14.97
C VAL A 190 4.70 6.03 15.03
N ASP A 191 4.79 4.71 14.85
CA ASP A 191 6.05 3.96 14.83
C ASP A 191 6.61 3.84 13.40
N PHE A 192 5.75 3.53 12.43
CA PHE A 192 6.10 3.39 11.02
C PHE A 192 5.14 4.17 10.13
N TRP A 193 5.70 4.90 9.16
CA TRP A 193 4.96 5.58 8.10
C TRP A 193 5.16 4.89 6.76
N THR A 194 4.12 4.88 5.94
CA THR A 194 4.22 4.59 4.51
C THR A 194 3.49 5.68 3.74
N THR A 195 4.15 6.34 2.80
CA THR A 195 3.53 7.47 2.08
C THR A 195 2.39 7.01 1.18
N PHE A 196 2.63 5.98 0.37
CA PHE A 196 1.65 5.38 -0.54
C PHE A 196 1.53 3.89 -0.28
N ASN A 197 0.31 3.37 -0.42
CA ASN A 197 0.07 1.95 -0.62
C ASN A 197 -0.21 1.66 -2.09
N GLU A 198 0.49 0.67 -2.63
CA GLU A 198 0.26 0.11 -3.97
C GLU A 198 0.15 1.16 -5.08
N PRO A 199 1.19 1.98 -5.28
CA PRO A 199 1.15 3.01 -6.30
C PRO A 199 0.95 2.44 -7.70
N TRP A 200 1.45 1.23 -7.97
CA TRP A 200 1.20 0.55 -9.23
C TRP A 200 -0.30 0.31 -9.46
N SER A 201 -1.02 -0.22 -8.46
CA SER A 201 -2.43 -0.58 -8.59
C SER A 201 -3.33 0.62 -8.93
N PHE A 202 -3.16 1.75 -8.25
CA PHE A 202 -4.02 2.91 -8.49
C PHE A 202 -3.58 3.74 -9.71
N CYS A 203 -2.27 3.80 -10.01
CA CYS A 203 -1.83 4.45 -11.24
C CYS A 203 -2.33 3.67 -12.46
N VAL A 204 -2.08 2.36 -12.53
CA VAL A 204 -2.48 1.54 -13.68
C VAL A 204 -4.00 1.42 -13.77
N GLY A 205 -4.68 1.09 -12.68
CA GLY A 205 -6.13 0.92 -12.68
C GLY A 205 -6.92 2.22 -12.85
N GLY A 206 -6.41 3.34 -12.31
CA GLY A 206 -7.12 4.62 -12.28
C GLY A 206 -6.80 5.57 -13.44
N TYR A 207 -5.60 5.48 -14.01
CA TYR A 207 -5.05 6.43 -14.98
C TYR A 207 -4.68 5.79 -16.33
N GLY A 208 -5.33 4.71 -16.70
CA GLY A 208 -5.14 4.05 -18.01
C GLY A 208 -6.00 2.80 -18.17
N GLY A 209 -6.26 2.08 -17.08
CA GLY A 209 -7.12 0.90 -17.07
C GLY A 209 -8.62 1.21 -16.96
N GLY A 210 -8.97 2.23 -16.18
CA GLY A 210 -10.33 2.69 -15.96
C GLY A 210 -11.18 1.86 -14.99
N TRP A 211 -10.64 0.77 -14.43
CA TRP A 211 -11.38 -0.09 -13.49
C TRP A 211 -11.24 0.33 -12.03
N HIS A 212 -10.34 1.28 -11.72
CA HIS A 212 -10.30 1.97 -10.42
C HIS A 212 -10.62 3.45 -10.59
N ALA A 213 -11.01 4.12 -9.51
CA ALA A 213 -11.15 5.58 -9.51
C ALA A 213 -9.81 6.27 -9.89
N PRO A 214 -9.82 7.40 -10.64
CA PRO A 214 -10.98 8.11 -11.16
C PRO A 214 -11.56 7.54 -12.48
N GLY A 215 -11.06 6.41 -12.99
CA GLY A 215 -11.65 5.74 -14.14
C GLY A 215 -11.17 6.25 -15.51
N ILE A 216 -9.96 6.81 -15.60
CA ILE A 216 -9.41 7.33 -16.85
C ILE A 216 -8.92 6.17 -17.73
N THR A 217 -9.36 6.14 -18.99
CA THR A 217 -9.01 5.14 -20.01
C THR A 217 -8.34 5.73 -21.26
N ASP A 218 -8.62 7.00 -21.54
CA ASP A 218 -8.35 7.60 -22.86
C ASP A 218 -7.05 8.42 -22.84
N SER A 219 -5.97 7.82 -22.34
CA SER A 219 -4.65 8.44 -22.34
C SER A 219 -3.54 7.40 -22.31
N ASP A 220 -2.59 7.54 -23.23
CA ASP A 220 -1.38 6.73 -23.34
C ASP A 220 -0.25 7.20 -22.39
N THR A 221 -0.43 8.35 -21.73
CA THR A 221 0.56 9.01 -20.86
C THR A 221 0.09 9.17 -19.41
N ALA A 222 -1.22 9.21 -19.15
CA ALA A 222 -1.77 9.50 -17.82
C ALA A 222 -1.22 8.59 -16.72
N THR A 223 -1.07 7.28 -16.99
CA THR A 223 -0.51 6.34 -16.02
C THR A 223 0.91 6.72 -15.61
N TYR A 224 1.74 7.08 -16.60
CA TYR A 224 3.14 7.45 -16.38
C TYR A 224 3.27 8.81 -15.69
N VAL A 225 2.42 9.77 -16.04
CA VAL A 225 2.38 11.09 -15.39
C VAL A 225 1.96 10.95 -13.93
N ALA A 226 0.89 10.19 -13.65
CA ALA A 226 0.44 9.94 -12.28
C ALA A 226 1.53 9.25 -11.46
N ALA A 227 2.13 8.17 -11.97
CA ALA A 227 3.21 7.46 -11.29
C ALA A 227 4.42 8.35 -11.00
N HIS A 228 4.78 9.23 -11.94
CA HIS A 228 5.87 10.19 -11.77
C HIS A 228 5.59 11.19 -10.64
N HIS A 229 4.41 11.81 -10.60
CA HIS A 229 4.05 12.71 -9.51
C HIS A 229 3.94 11.99 -8.16
N VAL A 230 3.49 10.74 -8.13
CA VAL A 230 3.45 9.93 -6.90
C VAL A 230 4.85 9.68 -6.36
N LEU A 231 5.83 9.39 -7.22
CA LEU A 231 7.22 9.21 -6.82
C LEU A 231 7.83 10.51 -6.26
N LEU A 232 7.59 11.65 -6.90
CA LEU A 232 8.04 12.95 -6.40
C LEU A 232 7.34 13.35 -5.09
N ALA A 233 6.04 13.05 -4.97
CA ALA A 233 5.27 13.27 -3.75
C ALA A 233 5.78 12.40 -2.59
N HIS A 234 6.15 11.15 -2.87
CA HIS A 234 6.77 10.25 -1.90
C HIS A 234 8.09 10.82 -1.39
N ALA A 235 9.00 11.15 -2.30
CA ALA A 235 10.34 11.60 -1.94
C ALA A 235 10.31 12.96 -1.20
N THR A 236 9.44 13.87 -1.62
CA THR A 236 9.20 15.14 -0.91
C THR A 236 8.67 14.88 0.52
N ALA A 237 7.67 14.02 0.67
CA ALA A 237 7.10 13.70 1.99
C ALA A 237 8.10 13.01 2.93
N VAL A 238 9.02 12.21 2.38
CA VAL A 238 10.13 11.60 3.14
C VAL A 238 11.14 12.65 3.57
N GLN A 239 11.49 13.60 2.70
CA GLN A 239 12.35 14.71 3.07
C GLN A 239 11.74 15.56 4.20
N THR A 240 10.44 15.86 4.11
CA THR A 240 9.72 16.58 5.18
C THR A 240 9.68 15.78 6.48
N HIS A 241 9.40 14.47 6.45
CA HIS A 241 9.48 13.60 7.63
C HIS A 241 10.86 13.69 8.32
N ARG A 242 11.94 13.56 7.53
CA ARG A 242 13.33 13.64 8.03
C ARG A 242 13.64 15.00 8.67
N SER A 243 13.15 16.10 8.09
CA SER A 243 13.36 17.45 8.65
C SER A 243 12.68 17.69 10.00
N LYS A 244 11.64 16.89 10.33
CA LYS A 244 10.95 16.97 11.62
C LYS A 244 11.64 16.17 12.72
N HIS A 245 12.74 15.47 12.43
CA HIS A 245 13.51 14.67 13.38
C HIS A 245 12.67 13.64 14.16
N LEU A 246 11.67 13.06 13.50
CA LEU A 246 10.82 12.02 14.07
C LEU A 246 11.62 10.72 14.28
N THR A 247 11.29 9.97 15.33
CA THR A 247 11.91 8.67 15.62
C THR A 247 11.36 7.54 14.76
N SER A 248 10.17 7.73 14.18
CA SER A 248 9.52 6.77 13.30
C SER A 248 10.31 6.51 12.03
N LYS A 249 10.13 5.32 11.45
CA LYS A 249 10.68 4.97 10.13
C LYS A 249 9.67 5.28 9.05
N ILE A 250 10.12 5.69 7.88
CA ILE A 250 9.25 5.96 6.73
C ILE A 250 9.63 5.17 5.49
N GLY A 251 8.64 4.73 4.72
CA GLY A 251 8.85 4.07 3.43
C GLY A 251 7.68 4.24 2.49
N ILE A 252 7.58 3.31 1.54
CA ILE A 252 6.47 3.17 0.60
C ILE A 252 6.11 1.69 0.50
N THR A 253 4.81 1.38 0.50
CA THR A 253 4.33 0.00 0.38
C THR A 253 4.07 -0.30 -1.08
N LEU A 254 4.97 -1.07 -1.70
CA LEU A 254 4.86 -1.48 -3.09
C LEU A 254 4.02 -2.76 -3.19
N ASN A 255 3.38 -3.00 -4.33
CA ASN A 255 2.83 -4.31 -4.66
C ASN A 255 3.55 -4.94 -5.84
N SER A 256 3.72 -6.25 -5.76
CA SER A 256 4.21 -7.03 -6.88
C SER A 256 3.83 -8.49 -6.71
N ASP A 257 3.24 -9.03 -7.77
CA ASP A 257 3.27 -10.47 -7.98
C ASP A 257 4.67 -10.88 -8.42
N MET A 258 5.10 -12.07 -8.00
CA MET A 258 6.31 -12.66 -8.55
C MET A 258 6.09 -13.00 -10.03
N ALA A 259 7.13 -12.92 -10.85
CA ALA A 259 7.11 -13.35 -12.24
C ALA A 259 8.08 -14.52 -12.43
N LEU A 260 7.57 -15.64 -12.94
CA LEU A 260 8.38 -16.79 -13.33
C LEU A 260 8.28 -16.97 -14.85
N PRO A 261 9.37 -17.30 -15.55
CA PRO A 261 9.31 -17.65 -16.97
C PRO A 261 8.48 -18.92 -17.15
N LEU A 262 7.70 -18.99 -18.24
CA LEU A 262 6.96 -20.19 -18.63
C LEU A 262 7.92 -21.33 -18.96
N ASP A 263 8.90 -21.08 -19.82
CA ASP A 263 10.06 -21.95 -20.01
C ASP A 263 11.34 -21.27 -19.50
N PRO A 264 11.94 -21.73 -18.38
CA PRO A 264 13.19 -21.15 -17.88
C PRO A 264 14.41 -21.43 -18.79
N THR A 265 14.27 -22.26 -19.82
CA THR A 265 15.31 -22.52 -20.82
C THR A 265 15.15 -21.68 -22.09
N ASP A 266 14.03 -20.96 -22.25
CA ASP A 266 13.84 -19.97 -23.32
C ASP A 266 14.22 -18.57 -22.80
N ASP A 267 15.31 -18.01 -23.33
CA ASP A 267 15.79 -16.67 -22.97
C ASP A 267 14.71 -15.58 -23.12
N ARG A 268 13.75 -15.75 -24.04
CA ARG A 268 12.66 -14.79 -24.26
C ARG A 268 11.67 -14.78 -23.09
N ASP A 269 11.34 -15.95 -22.55
CA ASP A 269 10.45 -16.07 -21.40
C ASP A 269 11.13 -15.56 -20.13
N VAL A 270 12.43 -15.81 -19.97
CA VAL A 270 13.26 -15.24 -18.91
C VAL A 270 13.25 -13.70 -18.98
N GLU A 271 13.48 -13.14 -20.18
CA GLU A 271 13.41 -11.69 -20.37
C GLU A 271 11.99 -11.16 -20.10
N ALA A 272 10.94 -11.86 -20.53
CA ALA A 272 9.55 -11.46 -20.30
C ALA A 272 9.18 -11.41 -18.82
N ALA A 273 9.61 -12.39 -18.04
CA ALA A 273 9.43 -12.40 -16.59
C ALA A 273 10.13 -11.22 -15.92
N GLU A 274 11.38 -10.95 -16.28
CA GLU A 274 12.14 -9.79 -15.77
C GLU A 274 11.47 -8.47 -16.16
N ARG A 275 11.01 -8.33 -17.41
CA ARG A 275 10.27 -7.13 -17.85
C ARG A 275 9.00 -6.91 -17.04
N LYS A 276 8.24 -7.96 -16.75
CA LYS A 276 7.03 -7.85 -15.92
C LYS A 276 7.38 -7.33 -14.52
N LEU A 277 8.45 -7.83 -13.90
CA LEU A 277 8.92 -7.32 -12.61
C LEU A 277 9.36 -5.86 -12.70
N GLN A 278 10.07 -5.46 -13.76
CA GLN A 278 10.48 -4.08 -13.94
C GLN A 278 9.30 -3.13 -14.17
N PHE A 279 8.25 -3.55 -14.87
CA PHE A 279 7.02 -2.77 -15.08
C PHE A 279 6.00 -2.88 -13.93
N SER A 280 6.31 -3.61 -12.87
CA SER A 280 5.53 -3.66 -11.63
C SER A 280 6.36 -3.12 -10.46
N LEU A 281 7.17 -3.96 -9.82
CA LEU A 281 8.02 -3.59 -8.70
C LEU A 281 9.07 -2.55 -9.09
N GLY A 282 9.80 -2.80 -10.18
CA GLY A 282 10.93 -1.96 -10.59
C GLY A 282 10.53 -0.53 -10.92
N TRP A 283 9.30 -0.31 -11.38
CA TRP A 283 8.80 1.02 -11.74
C TRP A 283 8.86 1.99 -10.56
N PHE A 284 8.52 1.53 -9.36
CA PHE A 284 8.55 2.35 -8.16
C PHE A 284 9.79 2.11 -7.29
N LEU A 285 10.32 0.88 -7.28
CA LEU A 285 11.50 0.55 -6.49
C LEU A 285 12.79 1.14 -7.08
N ASN A 286 12.97 1.09 -8.40
CA ASN A 286 14.22 1.54 -9.02
C ASN A 286 14.44 3.06 -8.84
N PRO A 287 13.43 3.94 -8.98
CA PRO A 287 13.60 5.37 -8.69
C PRO A 287 14.00 5.66 -7.25
N ILE A 288 13.39 5.00 -6.25
CA ILE A 288 13.72 5.27 -4.84
C ILE A 288 15.07 4.70 -4.40
N VAL A 289 15.63 3.74 -5.15
CA VAL A 289 16.95 3.14 -4.88
C VAL A 289 18.06 3.83 -5.68
N HIS A 290 17.81 4.16 -6.95
CA HIS A 290 18.84 4.58 -7.90
C HIS A 290 18.56 5.95 -8.55
N GLY A 291 17.45 6.61 -8.20
CA GLY A 291 17.11 7.94 -8.71
C GLY A 291 16.57 7.97 -10.14
N ASP A 292 16.32 6.83 -10.78
CA ASP A 292 15.79 6.76 -12.15
C ASP A 292 14.95 5.51 -12.41
N TYR A 293 14.17 5.52 -13.49
CA TYR A 293 13.37 4.39 -13.93
C TYR A 293 14.21 3.23 -14.50
N PRO A 294 13.69 1.99 -14.48
CA PRO A 294 14.36 0.86 -15.11
C PRO A 294 14.67 1.12 -16.59
N ALA A 295 15.85 0.69 -17.05
CA ALA A 295 16.29 0.90 -18.43
C ALA A 295 15.30 0.32 -19.46
N VAL A 296 14.69 -0.83 -19.17
CA VAL A 296 13.71 -1.46 -20.06
C VAL A 296 12.40 -0.66 -20.16
N MET A 297 12.00 0.01 -19.07
CA MET A 297 10.85 0.92 -19.10
C MET A 297 11.15 2.13 -19.97
N LYS A 298 12.32 2.77 -19.79
CA LYS A 298 12.74 3.92 -20.62
C LYS A 298 12.73 3.59 -22.11
N ARG A 299 13.22 2.40 -22.49
CA ARG A 299 13.20 1.95 -23.89
C ARG A 299 11.79 1.72 -24.44
N ARG A 300 10.93 1.02 -23.69
CA ARG A 300 9.60 0.58 -24.18
C ARG A 300 8.51 1.65 -24.05
N ALA A 301 8.55 2.46 -22.99
CA ALA A 301 7.62 3.56 -22.79
C ALA A 301 7.98 4.77 -23.66
N GLY A 302 9.28 4.99 -23.90
CA GLY A 302 9.78 6.05 -24.77
C GLY A 302 9.36 7.44 -24.25
N HIS A 303 8.85 8.27 -25.16
CA HIS A 303 8.45 9.65 -24.85
C HIS A 303 7.27 9.76 -23.86
N ARG A 304 6.51 8.66 -23.65
CA ARG A 304 5.37 8.65 -22.71
C ARG A 304 5.80 8.62 -21.25
N LEU A 305 7.02 8.17 -20.97
CA LEU A 305 7.58 8.13 -19.62
C LEU A 305 8.28 9.47 -19.32
N PRO A 306 7.82 10.23 -18.30
CA PRO A 306 8.49 11.46 -17.90
C PRO A 306 9.93 11.20 -17.46
N ARG A 307 10.78 12.23 -17.52
CA ARG A 307 12.17 12.16 -17.08
C ARG A 307 12.34 12.89 -15.75
N PHE A 308 13.11 12.31 -14.84
CA PHE A 308 13.55 13.00 -13.64
C PHE A 308 14.64 14.01 -13.98
N THR A 309 14.57 15.20 -13.39
CA THR A 309 15.70 16.12 -13.37
C THR A 309 16.78 15.60 -12.42
N ALA A 310 17.98 16.19 -12.47
CA ALA A 310 19.04 15.84 -11.52
C ALA A 310 18.62 16.07 -10.06
N ALA A 311 17.82 17.11 -9.80
CA ALA A 311 17.29 17.40 -8.48
C ALA A 311 16.26 16.34 -8.04
N ASP A 312 15.37 15.92 -8.94
CA ASP A 312 14.40 14.85 -8.68
C ASP A 312 15.11 13.53 -8.37
N SER A 313 16.10 13.14 -9.18
CA SER A 313 16.89 11.93 -8.97
C SER A 313 17.60 11.94 -7.61
N ALA A 314 18.18 13.07 -7.23
CA ALA A 314 18.82 13.23 -5.91
C ALA A 314 17.80 13.14 -4.77
N LEU A 315 16.60 13.72 -4.94
CA LEU A 315 15.52 13.66 -3.95
C LEU A 315 14.99 12.23 -3.77
N LEU A 316 14.85 11.49 -4.88
CA LEU A 316 14.33 10.11 -4.89
C LEU A 316 15.32 9.10 -4.31
N THR A 317 16.61 9.26 -4.58
CA THR A 317 17.63 8.28 -4.17
C THR A 317 17.63 8.11 -2.65
N GLN A 318 17.44 6.87 -2.18
CA GLN A 318 17.38 6.50 -0.76
C GLN A 318 16.29 7.24 0.03
N SER A 319 15.15 7.53 -0.62
CA SER A 319 13.95 8.09 0.02
C SER A 319 13.13 7.08 0.83
N TYR A 320 13.78 6.16 1.56
CA TYR A 320 13.12 5.20 2.45
C TYR A 320 14.05 4.75 3.57
N ASP A 321 13.47 4.32 4.69
CA ASP A 321 14.17 3.68 5.81
C ASP A 321 13.79 2.20 5.94
N VAL A 322 12.63 1.82 5.41
CA VAL A 322 12.07 0.46 5.47
C VAL A 322 11.44 0.07 4.14
N PHE A 323 11.66 -1.17 3.73
CA PHE A 323 11.03 -1.75 2.54
C PHE A 323 9.73 -2.47 2.95
N MET A 324 8.62 -2.15 2.27
CA MET A 324 7.31 -2.73 2.52
C MET A 324 6.74 -3.27 1.19
N LEU A 325 6.25 -4.51 1.21
CA LEU A 325 5.76 -5.21 0.02
C LEU A 325 4.43 -5.92 0.31
N ASN A 326 3.41 -5.59 -0.46
CA ASN A 326 2.20 -6.40 -0.59
C ASN A 326 2.45 -7.45 -1.67
N HIS A 327 2.29 -8.72 -1.29
CA HIS A 327 2.46 -9.85 -2.18
C HIS A 327 1.29 -10.81 -2.02
N TYR A 328 0.69 -11.19 -3.14
CA TYR A 328 -0.49 -12.06 -3.17
C TYR A 328 -0.27 -13.30 -4.02
N SER A 329 0.37 -13.15 -5.18
CA SER A 329 0.49 -14.24 -6.16
C SER A 329 1.82 -14.29 -6.90
N THR A 330 2.02 -15.38 -7.63
CA THR A 330 3.05 -15.56 -8.65
C THR A 330 2.38 -15.78 -10.00
N ASN A 331 2.90 -15.09 -11.01
CA ASN A 331 2.49 -15.18 -12.40
C ASN A 331 3.53 -15.93 -13.21
N VAL A 332 3.09 -16.90 -14.01
CA VAL A 332 3.91 -17.49 -15.07
C VAL A 332 3.81 -16.63 -16.32
N VAL A 333 4.95 -16.29 -16.94
CA VAL A 333 5.09 -15.26 -17.98
C VAL A 333 5.83 -15.82 -19.19
N THR A 334 5.32 -15.51 -20.37
CA THR A 334 5.97 -15.84 -21.65
C THR A 334 6.11 -14.60 -22.52
N ASP A 335 7.04 -14.63 -23.47
CA ASP A 335 7.17 -13.58 -24.49
C ASP A 335 6.06 -13.70 -25.55
N CYS A 336 5.64 -12.56 -26.10
CA CYS A 336 4.62 -12.52 -27.15
C CYS A 336 5.03 -13.22 -28.45
N ALA A 337 6.32 -13.36 -28.71
CA ALA A 337 6.85 -14.11 -29.84
C ALA A 337 7.14 -15.59 -29.51
N SER A 338 6.79 -16.06 -28.30
CA SER A 338 6.91 -17.47 -27.93
C SER A 338 5.90 -18.31 -28.72
N THR A 339 6.35 -19.46 -29.23
CA THR A 339 5.48 -20.41 -29.96
C THR A 339 4.37 -20.99 -29.07
N THR A 340 4.55 -20.90 -27.76
CA THR A 340 3.63 -21.43 -26.74
C THR A 340 2.56 -20.40 -26.35
N TYR A 341 2.75 -19.11 -26.68
CA TYR A 341 1.81 -18.03 -26.35
C TYR A 341 0.37 -18.34 -26.79
N GLY A 342 0.16 -18.71 -28.06
CA GLY A 342 -1.17 -19.00 -28.60
C GLY A 342 -1.86 -20.27 -28.04
N GLN A 343 -1.16 -21.05 -27.21
CA GLN A 343 -1.67 -22.30 -26.64
C GLN A 343 -2.10 -22.17 -25.17
N VAL A 344 -1.58 -21.17 -24.43
CA VAL A 344 -1.77 -21.06 -22.97
C VAL A 344 -2.06 -19.64 -22.47
N ALA A 345 -1.85 -18.61 -23.27
CA ALA A 345 -2.05 -17.23 -22.83
C ALA A 345 -3.50 -16.77 -22.98
N SER A 346 -4.11 -16.24 -21.92
CA SER A 346 -5.47 -15.69 -21.92
C SER A 346 -5.54 -14.18 -22.18
N THR A 347 -4.39 -13.49 -22.22
CA THR A 347 -4.29 -12.03 -22.41
C THR A 347 -3.76 -11.72 -23.81
N LYS A 348 -4.29 -10.69 -24.49
CA LYS A 348 -3.83 -10.25 -25.82
C LYS A 348 -2.39 -9.70 -25.77
N CYS A 349 -1.57 -10.12 -26.73
CA CYS A 349 -0.22 -9.61 -26.97
C CYS A 349 -0.22 -8.49 -28.00
N PHE A 350 0.58 -7.46 -27.75
CA PHE A 350 0.91 -6.42 -28.71
C PHE A 350 2.41 -6.46 -29.01
N PRO A 351 2.81 -6.93 -30.21
CA PRO A 351 4.21 -6.89 -30.64
C PRO A 351 4.74 -5.46 -30.65
N LEU A 352 6.04 -5.29 -30.43
CA LEU A 352 6.71 -3.99 -30.51
C LEU A 352 6.90 -3.49 -31.95
N ASP A 353 6.44 -4.23 -32.96
CA ASP A 353 6.73 -3.88 -34.36
C ASP A 353 5.89 -2.68 -34.80
N GLU A 354 6.59 -1.57 -35.00
CA GLU A 354 6.14 -0.27 -35.49
C GLU A 354 5.61 -0.29 -36.95
N GLN A 355 5.29 -1.47 -37.50
CA GLN A 355 4.85 -1.66 -38.88
C GLN A 355 3.79 -2.77 -39.04
N ALA A 356 2.56 -2.51 -38.62
CA ALA A 356 1.40 -3.23 -39.17
C ALA A 356 0.31 -2.23 -39.54
N GLN A 357 0.35 -1.79 -40.80
CA GLN A 357 -0.73 -1.10 -41.48
C GLN A 357 -1.97 -2.01 -41.59
N GLY A 358 -3.16 -1.49 -41.32
CA GLY A 358 -4.43 -2.03 -41.82
C GLY A 358 -5.56 -2.09 -40.79
N PRO A 359 -6.81 -1.71 -41.16
CA PRO A 359 -7.95 -1.73 -40.25
C PRO A 359 -8.56 -3.13 -40.16
N THR A 360 -9.06 -3.54 -38.98
CA THR A 360 -10.23 -4.43 -38.70
C THR A 360 -10.12 -5.08 -37.31
N PRO A 361 -11.20 -5.67 -36.76
CA PRO A 361 -12.46 -5.05 -36.33
C PRO A 361 -12.67 -5.23 -34.80
N SER A 362 -13.52 -4.38 -34.24
CA SER A 362 -13.98 -4.47 -32.84
C SER A 362 -14.75 -5.76 -32.55
N THR A 363 -14.41 -6.46 -31.47
CA THR A 363 -15.35 -7.19 -30.60
C THR A 363 -14.81 -7.29 -29.15
N ASP A 364 -15.64 -6.84 -28.22
CA ASP A 364 -15.57 -6.78 -26.74
C ASP A 364 -16.32 -8.04 -26.15
N PRO A 365 -16.33 -8.41 -24.83
CA PRO A 365 -16.00 -7.65 -23.63
C PRO A 365 -15.14 -8.33 -22.53
N LEU A 366 -14.51 -7.48 -21.70
CA LEU A 366 -13.84 -7.75 -20.40
C LEU A 366 -12.29 -7.79 -20.29
N THR A 367 -11.53 -7.44 -21.33
CA THR A 367 -10.07 -7.14 -21.16
C THR A 367 -9.56 -5.99 -22.04
N SER A 368 -10.44 -5.21 -22.66
CA SER A 368 -10.11 -4.27 -23.75
C SER A 368 -9.88 -2.81 -23.34
N SER A 369 -10.07 -2.39 -22.08
CA SER A 369 -10.22 -0.95 -21.78
C SER A 369 -8.92 -0.17 -21.58
N THR A 370 -7.74 -0.77 -21.79
CA THR A 370 -6.48 0.00 -21.68
C THR A 370 -5.96 0.36 -23.06
N THR A 371 -5.87 1.66 -23.34
CA THR A 371 -5.10 2.20 -24.48
C THR A 371 -3.58 2.06 -24.29
N SER A 372 -3.15 1.53 -23.14
CA SER A 372 -1.74 1.33 -22.78
C SER A 372 -1.14 0.04 -23.34
N HIS A 373 -0.56 0.12 -24.54
CA HIS A 373 0.10 -1.01 -25.24
C HIS A 373 1.19 -1.77 -24.44
N TRP A 374 1.74 -1.18 -23.37
CA TRP A 374 2.82 -1.78 -22.57
C TRP A 374 2.31 -2.74 -21.49
N VAL A 375 1.08 -2.55 -20.98
CA VAL A 375 0.40 -3.49 -20.07
C VAL A 375 0.17 -4.83 -20.78
N GLN A 376 0.17 -4.79 -22.11
CA GLN A 376 -0.24 -5.86 -23.01
C GLN A 376 0.95 -6.65 -23.59
N GLY A 377 2.16 -6.48 -23.03
CA GLY A 377 3.41 -7.12 -23.47
C GLY A 377 3.99 -8.17 -22.51
N ALA A 378 3.27 -8.51 -21.44
CA ALA A 378 3.60 -9.62 -20.53
C ALA A 378 2.30 -10.27 -20.05
N VAL A 379 2.12 -11.56 -20.39
CA VAL A 379 0.85 -12.25 -20.16
C VAL A 379 0.96 -13.20 -18.98
N THR A 380 0.02 -13.09 -18.04
CA THR A 380 -0.12 -14.00 -16.89
C THR A 380 -0.83 -15.28 -17.34
N VAL A 381 -0.18 -16.43 -17.15
CA VAL A 381 -0.72 -17.76 -17.54
C VAL A 381 -1.44 -18.48 -16.37
N GLY A 382 -1.19 -18.09 -15.11
CA GLY A 382 -1.87 -18.68 -13.94
C GLY A 382 -1.30 -18.21 -12.59
N PHE A 383 -2.04 -18.50 -11.50
CA PHE A 383 -1.69 -18.24 -10.10
C PHE A 383 -1.01 -19.48 -9.49
N VAL A 384 0.16 -19.32 -8.88
CA VAL A 384 0.79 -20.38 -8.06
C VAL A 384 1.14 -19.81 -6.68
N GLY A 385 0.50 -20.31 -5.61
CA GLY A 385 0.92 -20.08 -4.22
C GLY A 385 2.01 -21.08 -3.82
N PRO A 386 3.04 -20.67 -3.03
CA PRO A 386 2.84 -20.17 -1.67
C PRO A 386 3.57 -18.83 -1.37
N MET A 387 2.85 -17.90 -0.74
CA MET A 387 3.25 -16.50 -0.48
C MET A 387 4.61 -16.29 0.22
N LEU A 388 5.10 -17.25 1.02
CA LEU A 388 6.29 -17.05 1.86
C LEU A 388 7.61 -17.14 1.11
N VAL A 389 7.70 -18.02 0.09
CA VAL A 389 8.98 -18.30 -0.61
C VAL A 389 9.33 -17.15 -1.56
N ALA A 390 8.33 -16.58 -2.22
CA ALA A 390 8.51 -15.46 -3.15
C ALA A 390 8.96 -14.18 -2.43
N VAL A 391 8.36 -13.84 -1.29
CA VAL A 391 8.74 -12.66 -0.49
C VAL A 391 10.19 -12.77 0.00
N MET A 392 10.62 -13.95 0.47
CA MET A 392 12.00 -14.18 0.91
C MET A 392 13.01 -14.10 -0.24
N ALA A 393 12.66 -14.61 -1.44
CA ALA A 393 13.50 -14.51 -2.63
C ALA A 393 13.63 -13.06 -3.11
N LEU A 394 12.54 -12.30 -3.12
CA LEU A 394 12.50 -10.87 -3.47
C LEU A 394 13.32 -10.03 -2.47
N ALA A 395 13.15 -10.24 -1.17
CA ALA A 395 13.94 -9.57 -0.14
C ALA A 395 15.44 -9.91 -0.25
N ALA A 396 15.78 -11.17 -0.51
CA ALA A 396 17.17 -11.58 -0.72
C ALA A 396 17.79 -10.97 -1.98
N LEU A 397 17.02 -10.84 -3.07
CA LEU A 397 17.48 -10.19 -4.30
C LEU A 397 17.73 -8.68 -4.08
N VAL A 398 16.81 -7.99 -3.41
CA VAL A 398 16.97 -6.56 -3.06
C VAL A 398 18.18 -6.37 -2.16
N TYR A 399 18.34 -7.19 -1.12
CA TYR A 399 19.49 -7.13 -0.22
C TYR A 399 20.82 -7.39 -0.95
N ARG A 400 20.89 -8.43 -1.79
CA ARG A 400 22.11 -8.77 -2.54
C ARG A 400 22.50 -7.67 -3.52
N LYS A 401 21.52 -7.02 -4.16
CA LYS A 401 21.75 -5.91 -5.10
C LYS A 401 22.19 -4.63 -4.37
N GLN A 402 21.67 -4.37 -3.16
CA GLN A 402 22.14 -3.28 -2.28
C GLN A 402 23.60 -3.49 -1.84
N GLN A 403 23.99 -4.72 -1.50
CA GLN A 403 25.38 -5.03 -1.11
C GLN A 403 26.36 -4.87 -2.28
N GLN A 404 25.97 -5.23 -3.49
CA GLN A 404 26.78 -5.02 -4.70
C GLN A 404 27.02 -3.53 -4.98
N HIS A 405 26.01 -2.67 -4.76
CA HIS A 405 26.15 -1.22 -4.95
C HIS A 405 27.12 -0.58 -3.94
N ARG A 406 27.04 -0.97 -2.66
CA ARG A 406 27.99 -0.51 -1.61
C ARG A 406 29.42 -0.97 -1.88
N SER A 407 29.57 -2.19 -2.40
CA SER A 407 30.88 -2.74 -2.77
C SER A 407 31.49 -2.01 -3.97
N SER A 408 30.67 -1.57 -4.93
CA SER A 408 31.15 -0.76 -6.07
C SER A 408 31.50 0.68 -5.68
N GLU A 409 30.82 1.27 -4.71
CA GLU A 409 31.16 2.60 -4.17
C GLU A 409 32.47 2.57 -3.38
N GLN A 410 32.68 1.56 -2.53
CA GLN A 410 33.94 1.37 -1.81
C GLN A 410 35.12 0.99 -2.72
N ALA A 411 34.87 0.34 -3.86
CA ALA A 411 35.89 0.07 -4.87
C ALA A 411 36.26 1.33 -5.68
N GLY A 412 35.36 2.30 -5.80
CA GLY A 412 35.61 3.60 -6.44
C GLY A 412 36.47 4.54 -5.59
N GLU A 413 36.39 4.46 -4.26
CA GLU A 413 37.19 5.28 -3.33
C GLU A 413 38.65 4.80 -3.18
N ASN A 414 38.97 3.55 -3.56
CA ASN A 414 40.30 2.97 -3.40
C ASN A 414 41.14 2.94 -4.69
N SER A 415 40.79 3.72 -5.71
CA SER A 415 41.64 3.84 -6.89
C SER A 415 42.87 4.70 -6.56
N PRO A 416 44.11 4.17 -6.62
CA PRO A 416 45.29 4.94 -6.28
C PRO A 416 45.48 6.08 -7.28
N LEU A 417 45.51 7.31 -6.78
CA LEU A 417 45.90 8.51 -7.52
C LEU A 417 47.25 8.26 -8.20
N VAL A 418 47.22 8.13 -9.53
CA VAL A 418 48.43 8.11 -10.37
C VAL A 418 49.11 9.49 -10.24
N PRO A 419 50.41 9.58 -9.90
CA PRO A 419 51.10 10.85 -9.86
C PRO A 419 51.26 11.37 -11.28
N LYS A 420 50.84 12.62 -11.51
CA LYS A 420 51.13 13.35 -12.75
C LYS A 420 52.63 13.69 -12.80
N HIS A 421 53.31 13.25 -13.86
CA HIS A 421 54.51 13.89 -14.39
C HIS A 421 54.17 14.52 -15.73
#